data_AF-A0A937R9K1-F1
#
_entry.id   AF-A0A937R9K1-F1
#
_cell.length_a   1.000
_cell.length_b   1.000
_cell.length_c   1.000
_cell.angle_alpha   90.00
_cell.angle_beta   90.00
_cell.angle_gamma   90.00
#
_symmetry.space_group_name_H-M   'P 1'
#
loop_
_entity.id
_entity.type
_entity.pdbx_description
1 polymer ?
#
loop_
_entity_poly.entity_id
_entity_poly.type
_entity_poly.pdbx_seq_one_letter_code
_entity_poly.pdbx_strand_id
1 'polypeptide(L)'
;MIKKGDTLFKIAGDKDVYGDPLKWPSLFRLNMDAIIEMDLTDDFEHRALPEALILRSLTPQEAKKNLTKLGHRAWVINILSAYTSNAIVPLAINLMKNGYHVYITRANVQGKELLRLRVGFFKGLAETSSATEALSSLINLDDFWVTTSEKELREFGGY
;
A
#
# COMPACT_ATOMS: atom_id res chain seq x y z
N MET A 1 -19.17 11.05 -1.92
CA MET A 1 -20.15 10.20 -1.22
C MET A 1 -19.98 8.79 -1.74
N ILE A 2 -19.89 7.80 -0.85
CA ILE A 2 -19.75 6.40 -1.23
C ILE A 2 -21.07 5.92 -1.80
N LYS A 3 -21.04 5.27 -2.96
CA LYS A 3 -22.19 4.66 -3.62
C LYS A 3 -22.29 3.19 -3.23
N LYS A 4 -23.49 2.64 -3.34
CA LYS A 4 -23.73 1.21 -3.13
C LYS A 4 -22.76 0.36 -3.98
N GLY A 5 -21.98 -0.49 -3.32
CA GLY A 5 -21.03 -1.40 -3.97
C GLY A 5 -19.67 -0.78 -4.31
N ASP A 6 -19.40 0.45 -3.86
CA ASP A 6 -18.07 1.04 -3.83
C ASP A 6 -17.18 0.27 -2.85
N THR A 7 -15.92 0.09 -3.24
CA THR A 7 -14.89 -0.62 -2.48
C THR A 7 -13.62 0.23 -2.52
N LEU A 8 -12.65 -0.01 -1.63
CA LEU A 8 -11.37 0.73 -1.67
C LEU A 8 -10.66 0.56 -3.02
N PHE A 9 -10.67 -0.65 -3.58
CA PHE A 9 -10.09 -0.94 -4.89
C PHE A 9 -10.76 -0.13 -6.01
N LYS A 10 -12.10 -0.12 -6.08
CA LYS A 10 -12.84 0.63 -7.11
C LYS A 10 -12.62 2.13 -6.98
N ILE A 11 -12.69 2.66 -5.76
CA ILE A 11 -12.53 4.09 -5.49
C ILE A 11 -11.12 4.55 -5.85
N ALA A 12 -10.07 3.80 -5.46
CA ALA A 12 -8.71 4.13 -5.85
C ALA A 12 -8.50 4.06 -7.38
N GLY A 13 -9.18 3.13 -8.06
CA GLY A 13 -9.15 3.00 -9.51
C GLY A 13 -9.88 4.10 -10.27
N ASP A 14 -10.73 4.89 -9.61
CA ASP A 14 -11.39 6.03 -10.24
C ASP A 14 -10.34 7.08 -10.63
N LYS A 15 -10.37 7.50 -11.90
CA LYS A 15 -9.47 8.51 -12.48
C LYS A 15 -9.53 9.85 -11.77
N ASP A 16 -10.67 10.17 -11.16
CA ASP A 16 -10.89 11.42 -10.43
C ASP A 16 -10.42 11.31 -8.97
N VAL A 17 -10.02 10.10 -8.53
CA VAL A 17 -9.38 9.82 -7.24
C VAL A 17 -7.89 9.60 -7.44
N TYR A 18 -7.46 8.39 -7.82
CA TYR A 18 -6.03 8.07 -8.05
C TYR A 18 -5.75 7.44 -9.43
N GLY A 19 -6.78 6.96 -10.13
CA GLY A 19 -6.66 6.28 -11.42
C GLY A 19 -5.92 4.94 -11.37
N ASP A 20 -5.68 4.40 -10.17
CA ASP A 20 -4.97 3.14 -9.98
C ASP A 20 -5.53 2.40 -8.76
N PRO A 21 -6.19 1.25 -8.97
CA PRO A 21 -6.78 0.50 -7.87
C PRO A 21 -5.75 -0.06 -6.88
N LEU A 22 -4.48 -0.22 -7.28
CA LEU A 22 -3.42 -0.68 -6.37
C LEU A 22 -2.98 0.39 -5.35
N LYS A 23 -3.49 1.63 -5.48
CA LYS A 23 -3.32 2.70 -4.50
C LYS A 23 -4.36 2.66 -3.37
N TRP A 24 -5.20 1.64 -3.30
CA TRP A 24 -6.13 1.45 -2.17
C TRP A 24 -5.48 1.49 -0.78
N PRO A 25 -4.20 1.05 -0.55
CA PRO A 25 -3.57 1.18 0.77
C PRO A 25 -3.48 2.63 1.26
N SER A 26 -3.36 3.60 0.34
CA SER A 26 -3.42 5.02 0.66
C SER A 26 -4.76 5.42 1.25
N LEU A 27 -5.86 4.98 0.62
CA LEU A 27 -7.22 5.21 1.13
C LEU A 27 -7.41 4.54 2.48
N PHE A 28 -6.95 3.30 2.65
CA PHE A 28 -7.04 2.61 3.93
C PHE A 28 -6.33 3.41 5.03
N ARG A 29 -5.08 3.82 4.82
CA ARG A 29 -4.28 4.54 5.82
C ARG A 29 -4.91 5.87 6.24
N LEU A 30 -5.51 6.61 5.31
CA LEU A 30 -6.15 7.90 5.60
C LEU A 30 -7.48 7.77 6.38
N ASN A 31 -8.08 6.59 6.37
CA ASN A 31 -9.41 6.33 6.91
C ASN A 31 -9.40 5.16 7.90
N MET A 32 -8.22 4.79 8.40
CA MET A 32 -8.00 3.57 9.17
C MET A 32 -8.90 3.51 10.40
N ASP A 33 -9.07 4.62 11.12
CA ASP A 33 -9.90 4.70 12.32
C ASP A 33 -11.38 4.39 12.03
N ALA A 34 -11.89 4.78 10.86
CA ALA A 34 -13.27 4.50 10.48
C ALA A 34 -13.44 3.11 9.84
N ILE A 35 -12.36 2.54 9.30
CA ILE A 35 -12.36 1.26 8.59
C ILE A 35 -12.04 0.08 9.52
N ILE A 36 -11.22 0.27 10.55
CA ILE A 36 -10.74 -0.82 11.41
C ILE A 36 -11.84 -1.52 12.22
N GLU A 37 -12.97 -0.85 12.41
CA GLU A 37 -14.18 -1.40 13.02
C GLU A 37 -14.89 -2.42 12.11
N MET A 38 -14.52 -2.47 10.83
CA MET A 38 -15.00 -3.49 9.89
C MET A 38 -14.21 -4.78 10.06
N ASP A 39 -14.83 -5.88 9.67
CA ASP A 39 -14.18 -7.17 9.59
C ASP A 39 -13.20 -7.22 8.40
N LEU A 40 -11.91 -7.41 8.70
CA LEU A 40 -10.78 -7.28 7.78
C LEU A 40 -10.42 -8.66 7.20
N THR A 41 -11.10 -9.01 6.12
CA THR A 41 -10.92 -10.29 5.38
C THR A 41 -9.75 -10.24 4.40
N ASP A 42 -9.44 -11.37 3.78
CA ASP A 42 -8.35 -11.49 2.78
C ASP A 42 -8.66 -10.81 1.44
N ASP A 43 -9.91 -10.49 1.18
CA ASP A 43 -10.40 -9.75 0.00
C ASP A 43 -10.91 -8.34 0.34
N PHE A 44 -10.47 -7.79 1.48
CA PHE A 44 -11.03 -6.57 2.07
C PHE A 44 -11.07 -5.36 1.11
N GLU A 45 -10.12 -5.20 0.21
CA GLU A 45 -10.08 -4.14 -0.81
C GLU A 45 -11.27 -4.17 -1.78
N HIS A 46 -11.91 -5.34 -1.92
CA HIS A 46 -13.11 -5.58 -2.72
C HIS A 46 -14.40 -5.62 -1.88
N ARG A 47 -14.32 -5.47 -0.57
CA ARG A 47 -15.49 -5.39 0.30
C ARG A 47 -16.23 -4.07 0.09
N ALA A 48 -17.56 -4.16 0.03
CA ALA A 48 -18.40 -2.97 -0.06
C ALA A 48 -18.27 -2.12 1.22
N LEU A 49 -18.02 -0.83 1.03
CA LEU A 49 -17.95 0.13 2.13
C LEU A 49 -19.35 0.59 2.55
N PRO A 50 -19.57 0.93 3.83
CA PRO A 50 -20.83 1.53 4.27
C PRO A 50 -21.10 2.85 3.54
N GLU A 51 -22.33 3.07 3.07
CA GLU A 51 -22.70 4.29 2.33
C GLU A 51 -22.58 5.56 3.20
N ALA A 52 -22.71 5.41 4.52
CA ALA A 52 -22.54 6.51 5.48
C ALA A 52 -21.07 6.89 5.73
N LEU A 53 -20.11 6.07 5.28
CA LEU A 53 -18.70 6.36 5.47
C LEU A 53 -18.27 7.54 4.59
N ILE A 54 -17.66 8.55 5.21
CA ILE A 54 -17.03 9.67 4.51
C ILE A 54 -15.55 9.33 4.35
N LEU A 55 -15.16 9.04 3.12
CA LEU A 55 -13.78 8.65 2.80
C LEU A 55 -12.95 9.87 2.38
N ARG A 56 -11.80 10.05 3.02
CA ARG A 56 -10.76 11.01 2.61
C ARG A 56 -9.81 10.36 1.60
N SER A 57 -9.54 11.06 0.51
CA SER A 57 -8.44 10.77 -0.41
C SER A 57 -7.43 11.91 -0.42
N LEU A 58 -6.23 11.67 -0.96
CA LEU A 58 -5.27 12.73 -1.24
C LEU A 58 -5.65 13.47 -2.51
N THR A 59 -5.54 14.78 -2.48
CA THR A 59 -5.50 15.59 -3.70
C THR A 59 -4.16 15.42 -4.41
N PRO A 60 -4.07 15.68 -5.73
CA PRO A 60 -2.80 15.68 -6.46
C PRO A 60 -1.73 16.59 -5.83
N GLN A 61 -2.15 17.72 -5.23
CA GLN A 61 -1.25 18.64 -4.56
C GLN A 61 -0.68 18.06 -3.26
N GLU A 62 -1.51 17.38 -2.45
CA GLU A 62 -1.05 16.70 -1.23
C GLU A 62 -0.13 15.54 -1.57
N ALA A 63 -0.47 14.71 -2.57
CA ALA A 63 0.38 13.62 -3.04
C ALA A 63 1.76 14.14 -3.51
N LYS A 64 1.79 15.24 -4.28
CA LYS A 64 3.04 15.90 -4.69
C LYS A 64 3.84 16.41 -3.49
N LYS A 65 3.18 17.04 -2.50
CA LYS A 65 3.83 17.52 -1.27
C LYS A 65 4.43 16.37 -0.47
N ASN A 66 3.72 15.25 -0.35
CA ASN A 66 4.21 14.04 0.31
C ASN A 66 5.44 13.48 -0.39
N LEU A 67 5.39 13.37 -1.73
CA LEU A 67 6.53 12.95 -2.53
C LEU A 67 7.76 13.86 -2.35
N THR A 68 7.57 15.18 -2.35
CA THR A 68 8.67 16.13 -2.11
C THR A 68 9.31 15.94 -0.73
N LYS A 69 8.55 15.62 0.31
CA LYS A 69 9.10 15.32 1.65
C LYS A 69 9.96 14.06 1.67
N LEU A 70 9.63 13.06 0.84
CA LEU A 70 10.44 11.85 0.72
C LEU A 70 11.78 12.11 0.03
N GLY A 71 11.87 13.12 -0.84
CA GLY A 71 13.11 13.46 -1.54
C GLY A 71 13.62 12.30 -2.38
N HIS A 72 14.86 11.85 -2.11
CA HIS A 72 15.52 10.74 -2.80
C HIS A 72 15.50 9.42 -2.00
N ARG A 73 14.56 9.27 -1.08
CA ARG A 73 14.34 8.00 -0.36
C ARG A 73 13.76 7.00 -1.37
N ALA A 74 14.59 6.23 -2.04
CA ALA A 74 14.14 5.26 -3.05
C ALA A 74 14.31 3.80 -2.60
N TRP A 75 14.80 3.56 -1.38
CA TRP A 75 15.00 2.22 -0.84
C TRP A 75 13.68 1.62 -0.37
N VAL A 76 13.43 0.37 -0.78
CA VAL A 76 12.18 -0.34 -0.53
C VAL A 76 12.47 -1.81 -0.21
N ILE A 77 11.63 -2.39 0.64
CA ILE A 77 11.69 -3.79 1.04
C ILE A 77 10.54 -4.50 0.33
N ASN A 78 10.85 -5.56 -0.43
CA ASN A 78 9.84 -6.50 -0.87
C ASN A 78 9.43 -7.39 0.30
N ILE A 79 8.14 -7.40 0.61
CA ILE A 79 7.59 -8.27 1.66
C ILE A 79 7.08 -9.58 1.06
N LEU A 80 6.29 -9.49 -0.01
CA LEU A 80 5.63 -10.63 -0.62
C LEU A 80 5.45 -10.40 -2.12
N SER A 81 5.62 -11.46 -2.91
CA SER A 81 5.25 -11.51 -4.32
C SER A 81 4.20 -12.61 -4.52
N ALA A 82 3.04 -12.28 -5.07
CA ALA A 82 1.92 -13.22 -5.22
C ALA A 82 1.14 -12.97 -6.52
N TYR A 83 0.48 -14.00 -7.04
CA TYR A 83 -0.38 -13.88 -8.24
C TYR A 83 -1.76 -13.29 -7.94
N THR A 84 -2.20 -13.37 -6.69
CA THR A 84 -3.49 -12.85 -6.22
C THR A 84 -3.27 -11.92 -5.03
N SER A 85 -4.26 -11.09 -4.72
CA SER A 85 -4.19 -10.15 -3.61
C SER A 85 -4.52 -10.77 -2.25
N ASN A 86 -5.16 -11.95 -2.19
CA ASN A 86 -5.60 -12.59 -0.94
C ASN A 86 -4.49 -12.72 0.11
N ALA A 87 -3.28 -13.12 -0.29
CA ALA A 87 -2.15 -13.22 0.64
C ALA A 87 -1.51 -11.85 0.96
N ILE A 88 -1.72 -10.85 0.10
CA ILE A 88 -1.14 -9.51 0.23
C ILE A 88 -1.98 -8.64 1.19
N VAL A 89 -3.31 -8.74 1.14
CA VAL A 89 -4.21 -7.78 1.78
C VAL A 89 -4.16 -7.82 3.30
N PRO A 90 -4.27 -8.98 3.98
CA PRO A 90 -4.12 -9.05 5.43
C PRO A 90 -2.76 -8.52 5.90
N LEU A 91 -1.71 -8.84 5.13
CA LEU A 91 -0.35 -8.44 5.43
C LEU A 91 -0.16 -6.92 5.26
N ALA A 92 -0.68 -6.36 4.17
CA ALA A 92 -0.66 -4.91 3.92
C ALA A 92 -1.37 -4.16 5.06
N ILE A 93 -2.55 -4.64 5.48
CA ILE A 93 -3.32 -4.04 6.58
C ILE A 93 -2.54 -4.13 7.90
N ASN A 94 -1.99 -5.29 8.24
CA ASN A 94 -1.19 -5.45 9.45
C ASN A 94 0.01 -4.48 9.46
N LEU A 95 0.73 -4.38 8.36
CA LEU A 95 1.87 -3.48 8.23
C LEU A 95 1.46 -2.00 8.33
N MET A 96 0.34 -1.60 7.72
CA MET A 96 -0.17 -0.23 7.84
C MET A 96 -0.59 0.11 9.27
N LYS A 97 -1.23 -0.83 9.99
CA LYS A 97 -1.57 -0.67 11.42
C LYS A 97 -0.33 -0.46 12.30
N ASN A 98 0.80 -1.04 11.90
CA ASN A 98 2.10 -0.87 12.56
C ASN A 98 2.89 0.35 12.06
N GLY A 99 2.24 1.26 11.31
CA GLY A 99 2.82 2.54 10.90
C GLY A 99 3.76 2.47 9.69
N TYR A 100 3.88 1.32 9.03
CA TYR A 100 4.69 1.21 7.83
C TYR A 100 4.01 1.90 6.65
N HIS A 101 4.80 2.59 5.82
CA HIS A 101 4.34 3.02 4.51
C HIS A 101 4.38 1.81 3.57
N VAL A 102 3.19 1.34 3.23
CA VAL A 102 2.93 0.15 2.42
C VAL A 102 2.35 0.57 1.07
N TYR A 103 2.77 -0.10 0.00
CA TYR A 103 2.14 0.01 -1.30
C TYR A 103 2.21 -1.31 -2.07
N ILE A 104 1.35 -1.45 -3.07
CA ILE A 104 1.26 -2.64 -3.92
C ILE A 104 1.59 -2.21 -5.35
N THR A 105 2.43 -2.99 -6.04
CA THR A 105 2.80 -2.72 -7.44
C THR A 105 2.78 -3.99 -8.27
N ARG A 106 2.65 -3.85 -9.59
CA ARG A 106 2.75 -4.96 -10.54
C ARG A 106 4.21 -5.18 -10.92
N ALA A 107 4.59 -6.45 -11.04
CA ALA A 107 5.85 -6.85 -11.64
C ALA A 107 5.59 -7.96 -12.67
N ASN A 108 6.37 -7.95 -13.76
CA ASN A 108 6.39 -9.05 -14.70
C ASN A 108 7.64 -9.90 -14.42
N VAL A 109 7.46 -11.17 -14.11
CA VAL A 109 8.54 -12.13 -13.90
C VAL A 109 8.30 -13.31 -14.84
N GLN A 110 9.23 -13.51 -15.78
CA GLN A 110 9.15 -14.59 -16.77
C GLN A 110 7.84 -14.60 -17.57
N GLY A 111 7.33 -13.42 -17.95
CA GLY A 111 6.08 -13.29 -18.72
C GLY A 111 4.81 -13.39 -17.88
N LYS A 112 4.91 -13.70 -16.58
CA LYS A 112 3.77 -13.73 -15.67
C LYS A 112 3.71 -12.44 -14.87
N GLU A 113 2.53 -11.84 -14.83
CA GLU A 113 2.26 -10.70 -13.97
C GLU A 113 2.02 -11.18 -12.53
N LEU A 114 2.67 -10.53 -11.58
CA LEU A 114 2.48 -10.74 -10.16
C LEU A 114 2.36 -9.40 -9.44
N LEU A 115 1.73 -9.43 -8.27
CA LEU A 115 1.65 -8.31 -7.35
C LEU A 115 2.80 -8.39 -6.34
N ARG A 116 3.40 -7.25 -6.04
CA ARG A 116 4.40 -7.09 -4.98
C ARG A 116 3.86 -6.22 -3.88
N LEU A 117 3.93 -6.73 -2.65
CA LEU A 117 3.76 -5.93 -1.44
C LEU A 117 5.11 -5.32 -1.05
N ARG A 118 5.14 -4.00 -0.95
CA ARG A 118 6.35 -3.22 -0.63
C ARG A 118 6.18 -2.45 0.66
N VAL A 119 7.27 -2.31 1.39
CA VAL A 119 7.42 -1.38 2.51
C VAL A 119 8.53 -0.39 2.20
N GLY A 120 8.27 0.89 2.40
CA GLY A 120 9.20 1.98 2.09
C GLY A 120 8.46 3.31 2.00
N PHE A 121 9.13 4.44 1.91
CA PHE A 121 10.44 4.59 1.31
C PHE A 121 11.53 5.00 2.31
N PHE A 122 12.66 4.31 2.25
CA PHE A 122 13.79 4.48 3.16
C PHE A 122 14.93 5.29 2.53
N LYS A 123 15.76 5.89 3.38
CA LYS A 123 16.91 6.70 2.97
C LYS A 123 18.09 5.85 2.48
N GLY A 124 18.23 4.63 2.99
CA GLY A 124 19.40 3.81 2.72
C GLY A 124 19.36 2.45 3.40
N LEU A 125 20.42 1.67 3.18
CA LEU A 125 20.57 0.31 3.70
C LEU A 125 20.39 0.21 5.21
N ALA A 126 20.93 1.16 5.98
CA ALA A 126 20.81 1.15 7.44
C ALA A 126 19.35 1.22 7.91
N GLU A 127 18.53 2.09 7.32
CA GLU A 127 17.09 2.17 7.65
C GLU A 127 16.36 0.89 7.22
N THR A 128 16.71 0.31 6.06
CA THR A 128 16.09 -0.96 5.63
C THR A 128 16.50 -2.15 6.49
N SER A 129 17.73 -2.19 7.01
CA SER A 129 18.18 -3.27 7.90
C SER A 129 17.38 -3.26 9.21
N SER A 130 17.29 -2.11 9.88
CA SER A 130 16.47 -1.98 11.10
C SER A 130 15.00 -2.28 10.85
N ALA A 131 14.46 -1.84 9.71
CA ALA A 131 13.08 -2.16 9.35
C ALA A 131 12.88 -3.66 9.09
N THR A 132 13.83 -4.34 8.43
CA THR A 132 13.74 -5.78 8.13
C THR A 132 13.78 -6.61 9.42
N GLU A 133 14.65 -6.26 10.37
CA GLU A 133 14.70 -6.90 11.70
C GLU A 133 13.37 -6.78 12.45
N ALA A 134 12.77 -5.59 12.44
CA ALA A 134 11.45 -5.36 13.05
C ALA A 134 10.35 -6.14 12.33
N LEU A 135 10.39 -6.19 10.99
CA LEU A 135 9.43 -6.93 10.16
C LEU A 135 9.50 -8.44 10.45
N SER A 136 10.69 -9.04 10.52
CA SER A 136 10.84 -10.48 10.83
C SER A 136 10.29 -10.86 12.20
N SER A 137 10.22 -9.91 13.14
CA SER A 137 9.60 -10.12 14.45
C SER A 137 8.07 -9.96 14.41
N LEU A 138 7.56 -9.17 13.47
CA LEU A 138 6.14 -8.82 13.35
C LEU A 138 5.36 -9.83 12.49
N ILE A 139 6.00 -10.39 11.46
CA ILE A 139 5.38 -11.25 10.46
C ILE A 139 6.21 -12.51 10.25
N ASN A 140 5.53 -13.66 10.17
CA ASN A 140 6.16 -14.97 10.01
C ASN A 140 6.53 -15.24 8.54
N LEU A 141 7.44 -14.42 8.00
CA LEU A 141 7.97 -14.51 6.63
C LEU A 141 9.47 -14.17 6.63
N ASP A 142 10.22 -14.87 5.78
CA ASP A 142 11.68 -14.86 5.85
C ASP A 142 12.36 -14.40 4.54
N ASP A 143 11.60 -14.36 3.43
CA ASP A 143 12.13 -14.10 2.07
C ASP A 143 12.10 -12.61 1.67
N PHE A 144 12.33 -11.72 2.64
CA PHE A 144 12.41 -10.28 2.37
C PHE A 144 13.66 -9.95 1.57
N TRP A 145 13.53 -9.01 0.63
CA TRP A 145 14.69 -8.48 -0.08
C TRP A 145 14.57 -6.99 -0.33
N VAL A 146 15.72 -6.32 -0.29
CA VAL A 146 15.83 -4.87 -0.39
C VAL A 146 16.23 -4.49 -1.82
N THR A 147 15.66 -3.40 -2.34
CA THR A 147 16.06 -2.79 -3.62
C THR A 147 15.86 -1.29 -3.58
N THR A 148 16.35 -0.60 -4.61
CA THR A 148 15.97 0.77 -4.91
C THR A 148 14.96 0.80 -6.06
N SER A 149 14.05 1.77 -6.04
CA SER A 149 13.11 2.02 -7.15
C SER A 149 12.63 3.47 -7.20
N GLU A 150 13.31 4.29 -8.00
CA GLU A 150 12.91 5.67 -8.30
C GLU A 150 11.57 5.75 -9.03
N LYS A 151 11.25 4.72 -9.83
CA LYS A 151 9.95 4.62 -10.51
C LYS A 151 8.84 4.44 -9.49
N GLU A 152 8.96 3.45 -8.61
CA GLU A 152 7.96 3.18 -7.57
C GLU A 152 7.86 4.37 -6.60
N LEU A 153 8.96 5.07 -6.29
CA LEU A 153 8.93 6.31 -5.50
C LEU A 153 8.05 7.38 -6.13
N ARG A 154 8.23 7.67 -7.42
CA ARG A 154 7.40 8.67 -8.11
C ARG A 154 5.93 8.26 -8.18
N GLU A 155 5.66 6.97 -8.31
CA GLU A 155 4.31 6.44 -8.54
C GLU A 155 3.51 6.27 -7.26
N PHE A 156 4.16 5.86 -6.16
CA PHE A 156 3.50 5.48 -4.91
C PHE A 156 3.96 6.29 -3.68
N GLY A 157 5.11 6.98 -3.73
CA GLY A 157 5.64 7.71 -2.57
C GLY A 157 4.75 8.84 -2.08
N GLY A 158 3.97 9.46 -2.97
CA GLY A 158 2.99 10.47 -2.58
C GLY A 158 1.75 9.91 -1.86
N TYR A 159 1.48 8.62 -2.05
CA TYR A 159 0.20 7.97 -1.71
C TYR A 159 0.29 7.10 -0.48
#